data_AF-A0A2D6N509-F1
#
_entry.id   AF-A0A2D6N509-F1
#
_cell.length_a   1.000
_cell.length_b   1.000
_cell.length_c   1.000
_cell.angle_alpha   90.00
_cell.angle_beta   90.00
_cell.angle_gamma   90.00
#
_symmetry.space_group_name_H-M   'P 1'
#
loop_
_entity.id
_entity.type
_entity.pdbx_description
1 polymer ?
#
loop_
_entity_poly.entity_id
_entity_poly.type
_entity_poly.pdbx_seq_one_letter_code
_entity_poly.pdbx_strand_id
1 'polypeptide(L)'
;MALVHPAGAGRLAGRVWGLVRAVGETAGLGLAQGSLTLIFVIFVAATSLFHLVWRRTPQTFDYTLIVSNAAAYFWFSHALLWQDYREWLGSFSLLLALFYGGLAALARQRSSANARLSLAALGIALVFLTVAIPVQLGDQAWTTVAWAAQGAVLVWLSFAMRLPPLRYAGYAVFALMVVRLLFFDTPVELRTFQPVLNERFLAFATGITALYLAGFILQREGAALQQWERTSQAIFRVFWVSAHFCSLWLLSAEVLHFFEAQIADQAATPGELAVSELRNAQNLALTALWGGYAALLLIAGIVRRSRPVRLAGLGLLALSVLKVFGYDVFALERAFRIGAFIGLGVILLAAGYLYQRYSRTIREVLLAE
;
A
#
# COMPACT_ATOMS: atom_id res chain seq x y z
N MET A 1 15.11 -19.43 -32.77
CA MET A 1 14.58 -18.32 -31.94
C MET A 1 15.17 -18.48 -30.54
N ALA A 2 16.38 -17.95 -30.33
CA ALA A 2 17.16 -18.15 -29.11
C ALA A 2 16.78 -17.09 -28.07
N LEU A 3 16.31 -17.57 -26.92
CA LEU A 3 16.00 -16.76 -25.75
C LEU A 3 17.31 -16.25 -25.14
N VAL A 4 17.45 -14.92 -25.09
CA VAL A 4 18.52 -14.24 -24.38
C VAL A 4 18.26 -14.37 -22.88
N HIS A 5 19.02 -15.25 -22.21
CA HIS A 5 19.12 -15.30 -20.75
C HIS A 5 19.73 -14.00 -20.20
N PRO A 6 19.20 -13.41 -19.11
CA PRO A 6 19.78 -12.23 -18.48
C PRO A 6 20.96 -12.62 -17.57
N ALA A 7 22.04 -13.16 -18.14
CA ALA A 7 23.22 -13.60 -17.39
C ALA A 7 24.26 -12.48 -17.09
N GLY A 8 24.01 -11.25 -17.57
CA GLY A 8 24.96 -10.13 -17.45
C GLY A 8 24.82 -9.32 -16.15
N ALA A 9 23.59 -9.01 -15.75
CA ALA A 9 23.33 -8.16 -14.58
C ALA A 9 23.75 -8.81 -13.25
N GLY A 10 23.51 -10.12 -13.09
CA GLY A 10 23.91 -10.88 -11.90
C GLY A 10 25.43 -10.98 -11.72
N ARG A 11 26.20 -11.03 -12.82
CA ARG A 11 27.67 -11.09 -12.77
C ARG A 11 28.31 -9.77 -12.35
N LEU A 12 27.78 -8.64 -12.80
CA LEU A 12 28.24 -7.33 -12.38
C LEU A 12 27.89 -7.04 -10.92
N ALA A 13 26.64 -7.32 -10.51
CA ALA A 13 26.23 -7.21 -9.11
C ALA A 13 27.11 -8.08 -8.20
N GLY A 14 27.39 -9.34 -8.60
CA GLY A 14 28.28 -10.23 -7.85
C GLY A 14 29.73 -9.73 -7.76
N ARG A 15 30.27 -9.12 -8.82
CA ARG A 15 31.62 -8.52 -8.81
C ARG A 15 31.70 -7.30 -7.90
N VAL A 16 30.71 -6.41 -7.95
CA VAL A 16 30.64 -5.25 -7.06
C VAL A 16 30.53 -5.71 -5.60
N TRP A 17 29.71 -6.73 -5.33
CA TRP A 17 29.59 -7.32 -4.00
C TRP A 17 30.90 -7.90 -3.48
N GLY A 18 31.62 -8.63 -4.34
CA GLY A 18 32.93 -9.19 -4.01
C GLY A 18 33.98 -8.13 -3.72
N LEU A 19 34.01 -7.04 -4.50
CA LEU A 19 34.94 -5.92 -4.29
C LEU A 19 34.68 -5.18 -2.98
N VAL A 20 33.42 -4.84 -2.69
CA VAL A 20 33.05 -4.15 -1.43
C VAL A 20 33.45 -4.99 -0.22
N ARG A 21 33.23 -6.30 -0.28
CA ARG A 21 33.63 -7.24 0.78
C ARG A 21 35.14 -7.30 0.94
N ALA A 22 35.87 -7.48 -0.15
CA ALA A 22 37.34 -7.55 -0.12
C ALA A 22 37.96 -6.29 0.50
N VAL A 23 37.40 -5.11 0.22
CA VAL A 23 37.82 -3.84 0.84
C VAL A 23 37.52 -3.82 2.35
N GLY A 24 36.34 -4.28 2.77
CA GLY A 24 35.96 -4.35 4.19
C GLY A 24 36.85 -5.30 5.02
N GLU A 25 37.18 -6.46 4.46
CA GLU A 25 38.03 -7.47 5.09
C GLU A 25 39.50 -7.01 5.19
N THR A 26 40.01 -6.28 4.18
CA THR A 26 41.41 -5.84 4.14
C THR A 26 41.67 -4.55 4.92
N ALA A 27 40.76 -3.57 4.86
CA ALA A 27 40.93 -2.28 5.52
C ALA A 27 40.37 -2.23 6.96
N GLY A 28 39.56 -3.21 7.34
CA GLY A 28 38.79 -3.19 8.59
C GLY A 28 37.47 -2.44 8.44
N LEU A 29 36.37 -3.06 8.89
CA LEU A 29 35.00 -2.60 8.67
C LEU A 29 34.75 -1.15 9.14
N GLY A 30 35.32 -0.76 10.28
CA GLY A 30 35.21 0.62 10.79
C GLY A 30 35.88 1.67 9.91
N LEU A 31 37.07 1.37 9.36
CA LEU A 31 37.78 2.28 8.46
C LEU A 31 37.07 2.38 7.10
N ALA A 32 36.55 1.28 6.58
CA ALA A 32 35.76 1.27 5.36
C ALA A 32 34.46 2.09 5.51
N GLN A 33 33.71 1.89 6.60
CA GLN A 33 32.49 2.67 6.87
C GLN A 33 32.80 4.14 7.15
N GLY A 34 33.88 4.43 7.87
CA GLY A 34 34.36 5.80 8.12
C GLY A 34 34.72 6.52 6.82
N SER A 35 35.39 5.83 5.89
CA SER A 35 35.74 6.37 4.58
C SER A 35 34.50 6.65 3.72
N LEU A 36 33.54 5.72 3.67
CA LEU A 36 32.26 5.93 2.99
C LEU A 36 31.50 7.13 3.56
N THR A 37 31.49 7.27 4.89
CA THR A 37 30.81 8.38 5.57
C THR A 37 31.50 9.71 5.28
N LEU A 38 32.82 9.74 5.27
CA LEU A 38 33.59 10.94 4.91
C LEU A 38 33.30 11.37 3.47
N ILE A 39 33.33 10.43 2.51
CA ILE A 39 32.98 10.70 1.10
C ILE A 39 31.56 11.24 1.01
N PHE A 40 30.60 10.59 1.67
CA PHE A 40 29.20 11.02 1.71
C PHE A 40 29.08 12.47 2.21
N VAL A 41 29.70 12.81 3.34
CA VAL A 41 29.66 14.16 3.92
C VAL A 41 30.33 15.18 3.01
N ILE A 42 31.46 14.86 2.37
CA ILE A 42 32.13 15.75 1.41
C ILE A 42 31.20 16.06 0.23
N PHE A 43 30.56 15.05 -0.35
CA PHE A 43 29.63 15.24 -1.46
C PHE A 43 28.38 16.03 -1.05
N VAL A 44 27.80 15.77 0.13
CA VAL A 44 26.68 16.56 0.66
C VAL A 44 27.12 18.01 0.89
N ALA A 45 28.31 18.24 1.46
CA ALA A 45 28.82 19.59 1.69
C ALA A 45 29.05 20.34 0.37
N ALA A 46 29.68 19.70 -0.62
CA ALA A 46 29.96 20.29 -1.92
C ALA A 46 28.66 20.65 -2.68
N THR A 47 27.64 19.80 -2.62
CA THR A 47 26.39 20.00 -3.37
C THR A 47 25.36 20.85 -2.62
N SER A 48 25.35 20.83 -1.29
CA SER A 48 24.31 21.47 -0.47
C SER A 48 24.84 22.69 0.29
N LEU A 49 25.99 22.57 0.96
CA LEU A 49 26.56 23.62 1.80
C LEU A 49 27.13 24.77 0.97
N PHE A 50 27.76 24.46 -0.17
CA PHE A 50 28.24 25.49 -1.11
C PHE A 50 27.10 26.43 -1.54
N HIS A 51 25.94 25.87 -1.91
CA HIS A 51 24.77 26.66 -2.30
C HIS A 51 24.13 27.39 -1.11
N LEU A 52 24.12 26.78 0.08
CA LEU A 52 23.60 27.42 1.31
C LEU A 52 24.44 28.62 1.77
N VAL A 53 25.76 28.53 1.66
CA VAL A 53 26.70 29.56 2.13
C VAL A 53 26.92 30.65 1.08
N TRP A 54 27.09 30.28 -0.19
CA TRP A 54 27.37 31.23 -1.29
C TRP A 54 26.14 31.72 -2.05
N ARG A 55 24.92 31.35 -1.63
CA ARG A 55 23.62 31.83 -2.17
C ARG A 55 23.47 31.68 -3.70
N ARG A 56 24.08 30.66 -4.30
CA ARG A 56 23.87 30.34 -5.72
C ARG A 56 22.70 29.38 -5.88
N THR A 57 21.96 29.49 -6.99
CA THR A 57 20.86 28.56 -7.29
C THR A 57 21.43 27.22 -7.73
N PRO A 58 21.06 26.09 -7.10
CA PRO A 58 21.53 24.77 -7.50
C PRO A 58 21.11 24.46 -8.94
N GLN A 59 22.04 23.95 -9.73
CA GLN A 59 21.78 23.48 -11.09
C GLN A 59 21.08 22.12 -11.06
N THR A 60 20.47 21.72 -12.17
CA THR A 60 19.79 20.41 -12.28
C THR A 60 20.71 19.24 -11.93
N PHE A 61 21.99 19.35 -12.26
CA PHE A 61 23.02 18.35 -11.98
C PHE A 61 23.27 18.13 -10.48
N ASP A 62 23.14 19.18 -9.66
CA ASP A 62 23.37 19.09 -8.21
C ASP A 62 22.35 18.18 -7.54
N TYR A 63 21.09 18.22 -7.98
CA TYR A 63 20.05 17.33 -7.45
C TYR A 63 20.33 15.85 -7.78
N THR A 64 20.79 15.58 -9.00
CA THR A 64 21.17 14.22 -9.41
C THR A 64 22.33 13.71 -8.56
N LEU A 65 23.33 14.55 -8.27
CA LEU A 65 24.44 14.19 -7.39
C LEU A 65 23.98 13.94 -5.95
N ILE A 66 23.11 14.77 -5.38
CA ILE A 66 22.61 14.57 -4.01
C ILE A 66 21.87 13.23 -3.89
N VAL A 67 20.98 12.92 -4.84
CA VAL A 67 20.22 11.66 -4.85
C VAL A 67 21.15 10.46 -5.08
N SER A 68 22.09 10.57 -6.03
CA SER A 68 23.03 9.50 -6.34
C SER A 68 23.97 9.21 -5.16
N ASN A 69 24.45 10.26 -4.49
CA ASN A 69 25.29 10.14 -3.30
C ASN A 69 24.53 9.49 -2.14
N ALA A 70 23.28 9.89 -1.89
CA ALA A 70 22.42 9.28 -0.89
C ALA A 70 22.22 7.77 -1.17
N ALA A 71 21.85 7.43 -2.40
CA ALA A 71 21.61 6.05 -2.82
C ALA A 71 22.88 5.20 -2.75
N ALA A 72 24.02 5.73 -3.24
CA ALA A 72 25.30 5.04 -3.19
C ALA A 72 25.76 4.80 -1.74
N TYR A 73 25.69 5.81 -0.88
CA TYR A 73 26.08 5.68 0.52
C TYR A 73 25.20 4.64 1.24
N PHE A 74 23.88 4.70 1.03
CA PHE A 74 22.97 3.70 1.57
C PHE A 74 23.32 2.29 1.07
N TRP A 75 23.44 2.10 -0.25
CA TRP A 75 23.71 0.80 -0.86
C TRP A 75 25.02 0.20 -0.36
N PHE A 76 26.13 0.95 -0.44
CA PHE A 76 27.45 0.46 -0.04
C PHE A 76 27.57 0.24 1.47
N SER A 77 27.01 1.13 2.30
CA SER A 77 27.01 0.92 3.75
C SER A 77 26.19 -0.32 4.12
N HIS A 78 25.02 -0.48 3.51
CA HIS A 78 24.17 -1.64 3.75
C HIS A 78 24.83 -2.94 3.28
N ALA A 79 25.58 -2.91 2.18
CA ALA A 79 26.38 -4.03 1.70
C ALA A 79 27.47 -4.45 2.68
N LEU A 80 28.19 -3.46 3.21
CA LEU A 80 29.31 -3.66 4.12
C LEU A 80 28.83 -4.15 5.50
N LEU A 81 27.72 -3.61 5.98
CA LEU A 81 27.21 -3.85 7.34
C LEU A 81 26.24 -5.03 7.45
N TRP A 82 25.84 -5.65 6.34
CA TRP A 82 24.80 -6.70 6.32
C TRP A 82 25.10 -7.92 7.20
N GLN A 83 26.36 -8.35 7.29
CA GLN A 83 26.72 -9.56 8.03
C GLN A 83 26.74 -9.31 9.53
N ASP A 84 27.44 -8.26 9.96
CA ASP A 84 27.75 -8.05 11.38
C ASP A 84 26.76 -7.10 12.09
N TYR A 85 26.05 -6.25 11.35
CA TYR A 85 25.22 -5.17 11.91
C TYR A 85 23.80 -5.12 11.31
N ARG A 86 23.27 -6.27 10.86
CA ARG A 86 21.94 -6.34 10.22
C ARG A 86 20.84 -5.68 11.04
N GLU A 87 20.85 -5.87 12.36
CA GLU A 87 19.86 -5.32 13.28
C GLU A 87 19.88 -3.78 13.38
N TRP A 88 20.99 -3.15 13.00
CA TRP A 88 21.17 -1.70 13.05
C TRP A 88 20.89 -0.99 11.73
N LEU A 89 20.67 -1.74 10.63
CA LEU A 89 20.49 -1.17 9.29
C LEU A 89 19.22 -0.30 9.16
N GLY A 90 18.17 -0.66 9.89
CA GLY A 90 16.94 0.16 9.93
C GLY A 90 17.17 1.47 10.68
N SER A 91 17.85 1.41 11.83
CA SER A 91 18.29 2.60 12.57
C SER A 91 19.23 3.49 11.77
N PHE A 92 20.13 2.91 10.98
CA PHE A 92 20.99 3.63 10.04
C PHE A 92 20.18 4.34 8.95
N SER A 93 19.17 3.68 8.39
CA SER A 93 18.24 4.28 7.42
C SER A 93 17.45 5.44 8.05
N LEU A 94 17.00 5.28 9.29
CA LEU A 94 16.33 6.34 10.05
C LEU A 94 17.27 7.53 10.30
N LEU A 95 18.54 7.29 10.62
CA LEU A 95 19.54 8.34 10.78
C LEU A 95 19.75 9.13 9.49
N LEU A 96 19.78 8.46 8.34
CA LEU A 96 19.78 9.11 7.02
C LEU A 96 18.51 9.95 6.78
N ALA A 97 17.35 9.44 7.17
CA ALA A 97 16.09 10.19 7.09
C ALA A 97 16.13 11.47 7.94
N LEU A 98 16.62 11.38 9.19
CA LEU A 98 16.78 12.51 10.09
C LEU A 98 17.80 13.52 9.56
N PHE A 99 18.93 13.05 9.03
CA PHE A 99 19.97 13.90 8.45
C PHE A 99 19.43 14.75 7.28
N TYR A 100 18.77 14.10 6.31
CA TYR A 100 18.17 14.80 5.17
C TYR A 100 16.97 15.66 5.57
N GLY A 101 16.20 15.26 6.59
CA GLY A 101 15.13 16.08 7.17
C GLY A 101 15.67 17.35 7.83
N GLY A 102 16.79 17.25 8.56
CA GLY A 102 17.52 18.39 9.12
C GLY A 102 18.05 19.32 8.03
N LEU A 103 18.65 18.76 6.97
CA LEU A 103 19.10 19.54 5.81
C LEU A 103 17.93 20.28 5.13
N ALA A 104 16.79 19.63 4.99
CA ALA A 104 15.58 20.24 4.43
C ALA A 104 15.08 21.42 5.29
N ALA A 105 15.10 21.26 6.62
CA ALA A 105 14.71 22.31 7.57
C ALA A 105 15.68 23.50 7.53
N LEU A 106 16.99 23.25 7.56
CA LEU A 106 18.03 24.28 7.47
C LEU A 106 17.93 25.06 6.15
N ALA A 107 17.73 24.35 5.02
CA ALA A 107 17.57 24.98 3.72
C ALA A 107 16.35 25.92 3.68
N ARG A 108 15.24 25.51 4.30
CA ARG A 108 14.02 26.33 4.40
C ARG A 108 14.19 27.56 5.29
N GLN A 109 14.89 27.42 6.42
CA GLN A 109 15.12 28.52 7.36
C GLN A 109 16.06 29.60 6.80
N ARG A 110 17.03 29.24 5.96
CA ARG A 110 18.05 30.18 5.47
C ARG A 110 17.58 31.12 4.37
N SER A 111 16.77 30.64 3.42
CA SER A 111 16.25 31.48 2.33
C SER A 111 15.12 30.77 1.59
N SER A 112 14.09 31.53 1.20
CA SER A 112 13.02 31.06 0.31
C SER A 112 13.55 30.65 -1.08
N ALA A 113 14.71 31.19 -1.50
CA ALA A 113 15.38 30.79 -2.74
C ALA A 113 15.82 29.31 -2.77
N ASN A 114 15.96 28.68 -1.59
CA ASN A 114 16.39 27.29 -1.46
C ASN A 114 15.22 26.29 -1.37
N ALA A 115 14.00 26.71 -1.73
CA ALA A 115 12.81 25.86 -1.64
C ALA A 115 12.96 24.53 -2.40
N ARG A 116 13.62 24.54 -3.58
CA ARG A 116 13.85 23.32 -4.37
C ARG A 116 14.81 22.35 -3.69
N LEU A 117 15.90 22.85 -3.09
CA LEU A 117 16.84 22.04 -2.32
C LEU A 117 16.18 21.45 -1.07
N SER A 118 15.39 22.26 -0.36
CA SER A 118 14.61 21.80 0.79
C SER A 118 13.64 20.68 0.40
N LEU A 119 12.92 20.81 -0.71
CA LEU A 119 12.02 19.77 -1.22
C LEU A 119 12.76 18.50 -1.66
N ALA A 120 13.91 18.63 -2.32
CA ALA A 120 14.73 17.48 -2.73
C ALA A 120 15.26 16.71 -1.50
N ALA A 121 15.81 17.41 -0.51
CA ALA A 121 16.28 16.82 0.73
C ALA A 121 15.12 16.17 1.51
N LEU A 122 13.95 16.81 1.57
CA LEU A 122 12.76 16.24 2.20
C LEU A 122 12.29 14.96 1.48
N GLY A 123 12.35 14.93 0.14
CA GLY A 123 12.04 13.74 -0.64
C GLY A 123 12.96 12.57 -0.30
N ILE A 124 14.27 12.81 -0.20
CA ILE A 124 15.26 11.80 0.20
C ILE A 124 15.01 11.32 1.63
N ALA A 125 14.73 12.26 2.56
CA ALA A 125 14.39 11.94 3.94
C ALA A 125 13.18 11.02 4.02
N LEU A 126 12.13 11.29 3.24
CA LEU A 126 10.93 10.46 3.19
C LEU A 126 11.19 9.08 2.62
N VAL A 127 12.00 8.95 1.56
CA VAL A 127 12.39 7.64 1.01
C VAL A 127 13.09 6.80 2.08
N PHE A 128 14.07 7.37 2.79
CA PHE A 128 14.76 6.62 3.84
C PHE A 128 13.87 6.32 5.04
N LEU A 129 12.95 7.22 5.39
CA LEU A 129 11.95 6.94 6.44
C LEU A 129 11.07 5.75 6.04
N THR A 130 10.62 5.69 4.79
CA THR A 130 9.80 4.58 4.27
C THR A 130 10.58 3.27 4.25
N VAL A 131 11.86 3.29 3.89
CA VAL A 131 12.74 2.10 3.81
C VAL A 131 13.21 1.63 5.19
N ALA A 132 13.38 2.54 6.16
CA ALA A 132 13.87 2.20 7.49
C ALA A 132 13.01 1.14 8.20
N ILE A 133 11.69 1.23 8.04
CA ILE A 133 10.73 0.35 8.69
C ILE A 133 10.88 -1.11 8.22
N PRO A 134 10.72 -1.46 6.92
CA PRO A 134 10.88 -2.84 6.47
C PRO A 134 12.30 -3.38 6.70
N VAL A 135 13.33 -2.52 6.65
CA VAL A 135 14.70 -2.93 6.96
C VAL A 135 14.84 -3.31 8.44
N GLN A 136 14.18 -2.60 9.36
CA GLN A 136 14.26 -2.87 10.80
C GLN A 136 13.35 -4.02 11.25
N LEU A 137 12.10 -4.01 10.79
CA LEU A 137 11.04 -4.90 11.28
C LEU A 137 10.85 -6.14 10.40
N GLY A 138 11.46 -6.16 9.21
CA GLY A 138 11.31 -7.25 8.25
C GLY A 138 9.94 -7.27 7.58
N ASP A 139 9.59 -8.45 7.04
CA ASP A 139 8.34 -8.66 6.30
C ASP A 139 7.16 -8.97 7.23
N GLN A 140 6.95 -8.10 8.22
CA GLN A 140 5.87 -8.21 9.19
C GLN A 140 4.77 -7.18 8.89
N ALA A 141 3.58 -7.40 9.47
CA ALA A 141 2.45 -6.48 9.35
C ALA A 141 2.78 -5.04 9.76
N TRP A 142 3.74 -4.86 10.68
CA TRP A 142 4.19 -3.55 11.15
C TRP A 142 4.72 -2.63 10.04
N THR A 143 5.28 -3.18 8.97
CA THR A 143 5.70 -2.39 7.81
C THR A 143 4.51 -1.67 7.19
N THR A 144 3.41 -2.38 7.00
CA THR A 144 2.18 -1.83 6.42
C THR A 144 1.52 -0.82 7.35
N VAL A 145 1.48 -1.11 8.66
CA VAL A 145 0.97 -0.18 9.69
C VAL A 145 1.70 1.16 9.62
N ALA A 146 3.04 1.12 9.53
CA ALA A 146 3.84 2.32 9.50
C ALA A 146 3.71 3.09 8.18
N TRP A 147 3.63 2.40 7.02
CA TRP A 147 3.35 3.04 5.74
C TRP A 147 1.95 3.68 5.70
N ALA A 148 0.95 3.03 6.31
CA ALA A 148 -0.40 3.59 6.47
C ALA A 148 -0.36 4.89 7.28
N ALA A 149 0.32 4.89 8.42
CA ALA A 149 0.51 6.08 9.24
C ALA A 149 1.29 7.18 8.49
N GLN A 150 2.39 6.83 7.84
CA GLN A 150 3.22 7.76 7.06
C GLN A 150 2.42 8.42 5.94
N GLY A 151 1.67 7.64 5.14
CA GLY A 151 0.83 8.15 4.07
C GLY A 151 -0.24 9.11 4.57
N ALA A 152 -0.94 8.75 5.66
CA ALA A 152 -1.97 9.60 6.26
C ALA A 152 -1.39 10.92 6.79
N VAL A 153 -0.25 10.86 7.49
CA VAL A 153 0.46 12.05 7.99
C VAL A 153 0.92 12.94 6.83
N LEU A 154 1.45 12.38 5.75
CA LEU A 154 1.88 13.13 4.57
C LEU A 154 0.73 13.86 3.90
N VAL A 155 -0.42 13.19 3.73
CA VAL A 155 -1.63 13.82 3.19
C VAL A 155 -2.09 14.96 4.09
N TRP A 156 -2.17 14.74 5.40
CA TRP A 156 -2.56 15.77 6.36
C TRP A 156 -1.60 16.97 6.37
N LEU A 157 -0.29 16.72 6.48
CA LEU A 157 0.74 17.76 6.48
C LEU A 157 0.78 18.55 5.17
N SER A 158 0.43 17.93 4.05
CA SER A 158 0.36 18.62 2.76
C SER A 158 -0.62 19.79 2.77
N PHE A 159 -1.73 19.66 3.51
CA PHE A 159 -2.72 20.72 3.68
C PHE A 159 -2.31 21.69 4.78
N ALA A 160 -1.85 21.17 5.92
CA ALA A 160 -1.38 22.00 7.04
C ALA A 160 -0.25 22.96 6.64
N MET A 161 0.69 22.49 5.81
CA MET A 161 1.82 23.30 5.33
C MET A 161 1.61 23.94 3.95
N ARG A 162 0.48 23.67 3.28
CA ARG A 162 0.20 24.08 1.89
C ARG A 162 1.32 23.65 0.92
N LEU A 163 1.80 22.43 1.07
CA LEU A 163 2.87 21.83 0.25
C LEU A 163 2.30 20.64 -0.55
N PRO A 164 1.83 20.87 -1.80
CA PRO A 164 1.37 19.80 -2.67
C PRO A 164 2.38 18.65 -2.86
N PRO A 165 3.70 18.86 -2.95
CA PRO A 165 4.63 17.73 -3.08
C PRO A 165 4.50 16.65 -1.99
N LEU A 166 4.15 17.03 -0.76
CA LEU A 166 3.92 16.08 0.33
C LEU A 166 2.72 15.17 0.07
N ARG A 167 1.67 15.67 -0.57
CA ARG A 167 0.48 14.85 -0.90
C ARG A 167 0.82 13.81 -1.96
N TYR A 168 1.66 14.16 -2.93
CA TYR A 168 2.09 13.21 -3.97
C TYR A 168 2.96 12.11 -3.41
N ALA A 169 3.86 12.45 -2.48
CA ALA A 169 4.60 11.46 -1.72
C ALA A 169 3.65 10.56 -0.92
N GLY A 170 2.63 11.14 -0.26
CA GLY A 170 1.58 10.37 0.41
C GLY A 170 0.84 9.41 -0.52
N TYR A 171 0.43 9.87 -1.72
CA TYR A 171 -0.22 9.03 -2.72
C TYR A 171 0.67 7.86 -3.16
N ALA A 172 1.95 8.11 -3.37
CA ALA A 172 2.92 7.06 -3.72
C ALA A 172 3.07 6.03 -2.59
N VAL A 173 3.17 6.47 -1.34
CA VAL A 173 3.23 5.59 -0.17
C VAL A 173 1.96 4.74 -0.05
N PHE A 174 0.77 5.33 -0.24
CA PHE A 174 -0.49 4.59 -0.25
C PHE A 174 -0.58 3.59 -1.41
N ALA A 175 -0.10 3.93 -2.60
CA ALA A 175 -0.06 3.00 -3.73
C ALA A 175 0.85 1.80 -3.43
N LEU A 176 2.05 2.05 -2.90
CA LEU A 176 2.98 1.00 -2.47
C LEU A 176 2.38 0.13 -1.36
N MET A 177 1.69 0.75 -0.39
CA MET A 177 1.00 0.06 0.69
C MET A 177 -0.12 -0.85 0.15
N VAL A 178 -0.93 -0.39 -0.80
CA VAL A 178 -1.98 -1.23 -1.42
C VAL A 178 -1.37 -2.40 -2.17
N VAL A 179 -0.30 -2.19 -2.94
CA VAL A 179 0.43 -3.28 -3.59
C VAL A 179 0.97 -4.27 -2.55
N ARG A 180 1.59 -3.77 -1.47
CA ARG A 180 2.08 -4.61 -0.38
C ARG A 180 0.97 -5.45 0.26
N LEU A 181 -0.16 -4.83 0.60
CA LEU A 181 -1.32 -5.51 1.17
C LEU A 181 -1.77 -6.68 0.29
N LEU A 182 -1.89 -6.46 -1.02
CA LEU A 182 -2.42 -7.45 -1.93
C LEU A 182 -1.45 -8.61 -2.21
N PHE A 183 -0.14 -8.33 -2.33
CA PHE A 183 0.82 -9.33 -2.79
C PHE A 183 1.70 -9.93 -1.68
N PHE A 184 1.94 -9.18 -0.60
CA PHE A 184 2.86 -9.58 0.48
C PHE A 184 2.12 -9.89 1.77
N ASP A 185 1.10 -9.09 2.14
CA ASP A 185 0.36 -9.34 3.38
C ASP A 185 -0.82 -10.31 3.19
N THR A 186 -1.28 -10.58 1.96
CA THR A 186 -2.39 -11.53 1.71
C THR A 186 -2.08 -12.97 2.10
N PRO A 187 -0.92 -13.55 1.73
CA PRO A 187 -0.58 -14.92 2.09
C PRO A 187 -0.43 -15.08 3.61
N VAL A 188 -0.94 -16.18 4.16
CA VAL A 188 -0.79 -16.54 5.57
C VAL A 188 -0.32 -17.97 5.72
N GLU A 189 0.38 -18.26 6.82
CA GLU A 189 0.71 -19.64 7.18
C GLU A 189 -0.53 -20.34 7.73
N LEU A 190 -1.05 -21.31 6.99
CA LEU A 190 -2.31 -21.99 7.32
C LEU A 190 -2.28 -22.75 8.66
N ARG A 191 -1.10 -23.21 9.10
CA ARG A 191 -0.94 -24.01 10.32
C ARG A 191 -1.15 -23.22 11.61
N THR A 192 -0.79 -21.93 11.60
CA THR A 192 -0.90 -21.01 12.74
C THR A 192 -2.03 -20.00 12.57
N PHE A 193 -2.81 -20.13 11.50
CA PHE A 193 -3.84 -19.18 11.15
C PHE A 193 -4.95 -19.13 12.19
N GLN A 194 -5.19 -17.93 12.72
CA GLN A 194 -6.37 -17.61 13.52
C GLN A 194 -7.22 -16.60 12.74
N PRO A 195 -8.52 -16.90 12.49
CA PRO A 195 -9.41 -15.95 11.86
C PRO A 195 -9.48 -14.64 12.64
N VAL A 196 -9.45 -13.52 11.94
CA VAL A 196 -9.53 -12.14 12.46
C VAL A 196 -8.37 -11.71 13.38
N LEU A 197 -7.90 -12.55 14.30
CA LEU A 197 -6.84 -12.24 15.25
C LEU A 197 -5.46 -12.64 14.71
N ASN A 198 -5.11 -12.11 13.53
CA ASN A 198 -3.82 -12.35 12.89
C ASN A 198 -3.15 -11.05 12.42
N GLU A 199 -1.84 -11.11 12.17
CA GLU A 199 -1.03 -9.96 11.74
C GLU A 199 -1.54 -9.33 10.44
N ARG A 200 -1.98 -10.15 9.47
CA ARG A 200 -2.57 -9.66 8.22
C ARG A 200 -3.81 -8.82 8.46
N PHE A 201 -4.69 -9.24 9.35
CA PHE A 201 -5.90 -8.49 9.67
C PHE A 201 -5.54 -7.10 10.23
N LEU A 202 -4.53 -7.01 11.11
CA LEU A 202 -4.02 -5.73 11.60
C LEU A 202 -3.48 -4.84 10.46
N ALA A 203 -2.66 -5.41 9.55
CA ALA A 203 -2.13 -4.69 8.40
C ALA A 203 -3.25 -4.12 7.50
N PHE A 204 -4.23 -4.95 7.13
CA PHE A 204 -5.36 -4.49 6.32
C PHE A 204 -6.24 -3.50 7.08
N ALA A 205 -6.58 -3.75 8.35
CA ALA A 205 -7.45 -2.87 9.13
C ALA A 205 -6.85 -1.46 9.25
N THR A 206 -5.56 -1.36 9.54
CA THR A 206 -4.84 -0.07 9.62
C THR A 206 -4.75 0.59 8.24
N GLY A 207 -4.40 -0.16 7.18
CA GLY A 207 -4.33 0.35 5.81
C GLY A 207 -5.69 0.86 5.29
N ILE A 208 -6.77 0.11 5.50
CA ILE A 208 -8.14 0.49 5.14
C ILE A 208 -8.55 1.76 5.89
N THR A 209 -8.29 1.81 7.20
CA THR A 209 -8.60 2.99 8.03
C THR A 209 -7.85 4.22 7.53
N ALA A 210 -6.56 4.08 7.20
CA ALA A 210 -5.75 5.16 6.67
C ALA A 210 -6.22 5.62 5.28
N LEU A 211 -6.67 4.70 4.40
CA LEU A 211 -7.25 5.05 3.11
C LEU A 211 -8.55 5.86 3.28
N TYR A 212 -9.45 5.44 4.17
CA TYR A 212 -10.67 6.19 4.48
C TYR A 212 -10.35 7.56 5.08
N LEU A 213 -9.40 7.64 6.01
CA LEU A 213 -8.98 8.89 6.64
C LEU A 213 -8.39 9.86 5.60
N ALA A 214 -7.48 9.39 4.75
CA ALA A 214 -6.89 10.19 3.68
C ALA A 214 -7.97 10.65 2.68
N GLY A 215 -8.86 9.74 2.27
CA GLY A 215 -10.00 10.08 1.42
C GLY A 215 -10.91 11.16 2.04
N PHE A 216 -11.19 11.07 3.34
CA PHE A 216 -11.97 12.07 4.07
C PHE A 216 -11.27 13.43 4.11
N ILE A 217 -9.97 13.47 4.42
CA ILE A 217 -9.17 14.70 4.43
C ILE A 217 -9.19 15.34 3.03
N LEU A 218 -8.95 14.56 1.98
CA LEU A 218 -8.94 15.03 0.58
C LEU A 218 -10.31 15.58 0.15
N GLN A 219 -11.40 14.96 0.60
CA GLN A 219 -12.75 15.45 0.33
C GLN A 219 -13.02 16.77 1.05
N ARG A 220 -12.64 16.87 2.33
CA ARG A 220 -12.84 18.07 3.16
C ARG A 220 -12.05 19.26 2.64
N GLU A 221 -10.79 19.04 2.27
CA GLU A 221 -9.87 20.07 1.79
C GLU A 221 -9.95 20.28 0.26
N GLY A 222 -11.06 19.87 -0.37
CA GLY A 222 -11.24 19.85 -1.82
C GLY A 222 -10.96 21.17 -2.54
N ALA A 223 -11.17 22.31 -1.87
CA ALA A 223 -10.87 23.63 -2.40
C ALA A 223 -9.36 23.91 -2.58
N ALA A 224 -8.51 23.26 -1.77
CA ALA A 224 -7.04 23.37 -1.82
C ALA A 224 -6.40 22.32 -2.75
N LEU A 225 -7.21 21.54 -3.49
CA LEU A 225 -6.75 20.59 -4.48
C LEU A 225 -6.35 21.29 -5.79
N GLN A 226 -5.24 20.84 -6.39
CA GLN A 226 -4.83 21.32 -7.70
C GLN A 226 -5.88 20.91 -8.77
N GLN A 227 -5.89 21.63 -9.89
CA GLN A 227 -6.88 21.40 -10.94
C GLN A 227 -6.87 19.93 -11.42
N TRP A 228 -5.70 19.35 -11.62
CA TRP A 228 -5.59 17.95 -12.03
C TRP A 228 -6.10 16.97 -10.96
N GLU A 229 -5.90 17.25 -9.67
CA GLU A 229 -6.41 16.38 -8.59
C GLU A 229 -7.94 16.40 -8.50
N ARG A 230 -8.55 17.53 -8.88
CA ARG A 230 -10.00 17.67 -9.05
C ARG A 230 -10.48 16.94 -10.31
N THR A 231 -9.78 17.12 -11.43
CA THR A 231 -10.16 16.61 -12.77
C THR A 231 -9.91 15.11 -12.98
N SER A 232 -8.90 14.50 -12.35
CA SER A 232 -8.58 13.05 -12.41
C SER A 232 -9.64 12.17 -11.70
N GLN A 233 -10.92 12.49 -11.89
CA GLN A 233 -12.08 11.95 -11.22
C GLN A 233 -12.04 12.11 -9.69
N ALA A 234 -11.67 13.30 -9.20
CA ALA A 234 -11.59 13.66 -7.78
C ALA A 234 -10.90 12.60 -6.91
N ILE A 235 -9.58 12.77 -6.72
CA ILE A 235 -8.67 11.81 -6.06
C ILE A 235 -9.21 11.16 -4.78
N PHE A 236 -10.02 11.85 -3.97
CA PHE A 236 -10.67 11.27 -2.79
C PHE A 236 -11.54 10.03 -3.11
N ARG A 237 -12.17 9.98 -4.30
CA ARG A 237 -12.93 8.82 -4.77
C ARG A 237 -12.05 7.61 -4.99
N VAL A 238 -10.83 7.80 -5.51
CA VAL A 238 -9.84 6.73 -5.67
C VAL A 238 -9.53 6.11 -4.32
N PHE A 239 -9.25 6.93 -3.31
CA PHE A 239 -9.01 6.47 -1.94
C PHE A 239 -10.17 5.67 -1.36
N TRP A 240 -11.41 6.13 -1.54
CA TRP A 240 -12.60 5.42 -1.07
C TRP A 240 -12.82 4.10 -1.79
N VAL A 241 -12.63 4.08 -3.12
CA VAL A 241 -12.73 2.85 -3.93
C VAL A 241 -11.66 1.84 -3.52
N SER A 242 -10.41 2.28 -3.35
CA SER A 242 -9.32 1.44 -2.85
C SER A 242 -9.63 0.89 -1.46
N ALA A 243 -10.17 1.70 -0.55
CA ALA A 243 -10.57 1.24 0.79
C ALA A 243 -11.66 0.15 0.74
N HIS A 244 -12.70 0.35 -0.09
CA HIS A 244 -13.75 -0.65 -0.27
C HIS A 244 -13.24 -1.93 -0.93
N PHE A 245 -12.34 -1.80 -1.91
CA PHE A 245 -11.69 -2.93 -2.58
C PHE A 245 -10.86 -3.73 -1.58
N CYS A 246 -9.97 -3.08 -0.82
CA CYS A 246 -9.16 -3.73 0.21
C CYS A 246 -10.01 -4.36 1.32
N SER A 247 -11.15 -3.76 1.67
CA SER A 247 -12.09 -4.33 2.65
C SER A 247 -12.71 -5.63 2.14
N LEU A 248 -13.23 -5.63 0.91
CA LEU A 248 -13.80 -6.84 0.31
C LEU A 248 -12.73 -7.91 0.09
N TRP A 249 -11.52 -7.51 -0.28
CA TRP A 249 -10.37 -8.40 -0.42
C TRP A 249 -10.00 -9.06 0.92
N LEU A 250 -9.84 -8.28 2.00
CA LEU A 250 -9.57 -8.80 3.34
C LEU A 250 -10.60 -9.85 3.76
N LEU A 251 -11.89 -9.50 3.65
CA LEU A 251 -12.99 -10.39 4.04
C LEU A 251 -13.02 -11.66 3.19
N SER A 252 -12.80 -11.54 1.88
CA SER A 252 -12.73 -12.71 0.98
C SER A 252 -11.56 -13.61 1.34
N ALA A 253 -10.39 -13.02 1.62
CA ALA A 253 -9.20 -13.75 1.99
C ALA A 253 -9.30 -14.36 3.42
N GLU A 254 -10.00 -13.74 4.37
CA GLU A 254 -10.34 -14.40 5.66
C GLU A 254 -11.20 -15.65 5.44
N VAL A 255 -12.25 -15.55 4.62
CA VAL A 255 -13.09 -16.71 4.29
C VAL A 255 -12.27 -17.81 3.60
N LEU A 256 -11.46 -17.45 2.60
CA LEU A 256 -10.61 -18.39 1.88
C LEU A 256 -9.68 -19.17 2.83
N HIS A 257 -8.84 -18.45 3.57
CA HIS A 257 -7.85 -19.08 4.44
C HIS A 257 -8.47 -19.83 5.62
N PHE A 258 -9.64 -19.41 6.12
CA PHE A 258 -10.39 -20.17 7.13
C PHE A 258 -10.78 -21.56 6.65
N PHE A 259 -11.28 -21.68 5.42
CA PHE A 259 -11.62 -22.99 4.85
C PHE A 259 -10.38 -23.76 4.41
N GLU A 260 -9.34 -23.10 3.88
CA GLU A 260 -8.08 -23.75 3.52
C GLU A 260 -7.36 -24.35 4.73
N ALA A 261 -7.37 -23.67 5.88
CA ALA A 261 -6.83 -24.19 7.12
C ALA A 261 -7.58 -25.46 7.58
N GLN A 262 -8.91 -25.49 7.50
CA GLN A 262 -9.71 -26.69 7.80
C GLN A 262 -9.47 -27.83 6.82
N ILE A 263 -9.35 -27.54 5.52
CA ILE A 263 -9.05 -28.54 4.49
C ILE A 263 -7.65 -29.13 4.73
N ALA A 264 -6.68 -28.30 5.14
CA ALA A 264 -5.32 -28.75 5.45
C ALA A 264 -5.28 -29.68 6.68
N ASP A 265 -6.14 -29.46 7.68
CA ASP A 265 -6.28 -30.34 8.84
C ASP A 265 -6.86 -31.71 8.46
N GLN A 266 -7.87 -31.72 7.58
CA GLN A 266 -8.47 -32.94 7.03
C GLN A 266 -7.51 -33.72 6.11
N ALA A 267 -6.50 -33.06 5.51
CA ALA A 267 -5.53 -33.75 4.67
C ALA A 267 -4.67 -34.79 5.43
N ALA A 268 -4.60 -34.70 6.76
CA ALA A 268 -3.95 -35.70 7.60
C ALA A 268 -4.80 -36.98 7.77
N THR A 269 -6.10 -36.93 7.51
CA THR A 269 -7.04 -38.06 7.64
C THR A 269 -7.96 -38.11 6.41
N PRO A 270 -7.64 -38.90 5.37
CA PRO A 270 -8.24 -38.74 4.04
C PRO A 270 -9.73 -39.15 4.01
N GLY A 271 -10.60 -38.15 4.18
CA GLY A 271 -12.03 -38.23 3.86
C GLY A 271 -12.35 -37.34 2.66
N GLU A 272 -12.34 -37.91 1.44
CA GLU A 272 -12.56 -37.16 0.19
C GLU A 272 -13.89 -36.40 0.17
N LEU A 273 -14.94 -36.99 0.75
CA LEU A 273 -16.26 -36.38 0.86
C LEU A 273 -16.24 -35.11 1.73
N ALA A 274 -15.57 -35.15 2.90
CA ALA A 274 -15.49 -34.01 3.80
C ALA A 274 -14.72 -32.84 3.17
N VAL A 275 -13.65 -33.13 2.43
CA VAL A 275 -12.90 -32.10 1.70
C VAL A 275 -13.74 -31.47 0.59
N SER A 276 -14.54 -32.25 -0.13
CA SER A 276 -15.48 -31.73 -1.14
C SER A 276 -16.51 -30.79 -0.51
N GLU A 277 -17.15 -31.20 0.59
CA GLU A 277 -18.14 -30.38 1.30
C GLU A 277 -17.55 -29.05 1.78
N LEU A 278 -16.34 -29.04 2.34
CA LEU A 278 -15.64 -27.82 2.75
C LEU A 278 -15.36 -26.88 1.58
N ARG A 279 -14.95 -27.40 0.42
CA ARG A 279 -14.73 -26.58 -0.80
C ARG A 279 -16.03 -25.99 -1.34
N ASN A 280 -17.11 -26.77 -1.32
CA ASN A 280 -18.44 -26.28 -1.69
C ASN A 280 -18.91 -25.18 -0.73
N ALA A 281 -18.74 -25.38 0.58
CA ALA A 281 -19.06 -24.38 1.61
C ALA A 281 -18.22 -23.11 1.47
N GLN A 282 -16.93 -23.22 1.16
CA GLN A 282 -16.04 -22.08 0.88
C GLN A 282 -16.58 -21.23 -0.27
N ASN A 283 -16.92 -21.85 -1.40
CA ASN A 283 -17.46 -21.15 -2.58
C ASN A 283 -18.80 -20.47 -2.28
N LEU A 284 -19.70 -21.17 -1.60
CA LEU A 284 -20.99 -20.61 -1.16
C LEU A 284 -20.78 -19.41 -0.23
N ALA A 285 -19.87 -19.51 0.74
CA ALA A 285 -19.55 -18.44 1.68
C ALA A 285 -19.01 -17.19 0.98
N LEU A 286 -18.15 -17.35 -0.03
CA LEU A 286 -17.65 -16.23 -0.84
C LEU A 286 -18.76 -15.53 -1.62
N THR A 287 -19.64 -16.30 -2.25
CA THR A 287 -20.80 -15.75 -2.96
C THR A 287 -21.74 -15.01 -2.01
N ALA A 288 -22.03 -15.58 -0.84
CA ALA A 288 -22.83 -14.94 0.19
C ALA A 288 -22.17 -13.65 0.70
N LEU A 289 -20.85 -13.65 0.90
CA LEU A 289 -20.07 -12.49 1.30
C LEU A 289 -20.19 -11.35 0.27
N TRP A 290 -19.98 -11.64 -1.01
CA TRP A 290 -20.03 -10.63 -2.07
C TRP A 290 -21.44 -10.07 -2.24
N GLY A 291 -22.46 -10.93 -2.23
CA GLY A 291 -23.86 -10.51 -2.31
C GLY A 291 -24.29 -9.68 -1.09
N GLY A 292 -23.89 -10.09 0.12
CA GLY A 292 -24.14 -9.35 1.36
C GLY A 292 -23.45 -7.98 1.35
N TYR A 293 -22.17 -7.92 0.99
CA TYR A 293 -21.44 -6.66 0.89
C TYR A 293 -22.03 -5.73 -0.19
N ALA A 294 -22.46 -6.28 -1.33
CA ALA A 294 -23.16 -5.53 -2.37
C ALA A 294 -24.48 -4.93 -1.88
N ALA A 295 -25.26 -5.72 -1.12
CA ALA A 295 -26.50 -5.24 -0.50
C ALA A 295 -26.23 -4.12 0.51
N LEU A 296 -25.20 -4.25 1.36
CA LEU A 296 -24.79 -3.20 2.29
C LEU A 296 -24.37 -1.92 1.57
N LEU A 297 -23.57 -2.02 0.51
CA LEU A 297 -23.21 -0.86 -0.33
C LEU A 297 -24.43 -0.22 -0.97
N LEU A 298 -25.37 -1.03 -1.49
CA LEU A 298 -26.60 -0.54 -2.09
C LEU A 298 -27.45 0.23 -1.07
N ILE A 299 -27.66 -0.34 0.12
CA ILE A 299 -28.37 0.29 1.24
C ILE A 299 -27.68 1.60 1.62
N ALA A 300 -26.36 1.57 1.83
CA ALA A 300 -25.58 2.76 2.19
C ALA A 300 -25.67 3.85 1.11
N GLY A 301 -25.63 3.47 -0.17
CA GLY A 301 -25.78 4.39 -1.30
C GLY A 301 -27.16 5.01 -1.40
N ILE A 302 -28.22 4.26 -1.08
CA ILE A 302 -29.60 4.76 -1.01
C ILE A 302 -29.76 5.72 0.18
N VAL A 303 -29.36 5.30 1.38
CA VAL A 303 -29.49 6.09 2.63
C VAL A 303 -28.69 7.38 2.55
N ARG A 304 -27.45 7.34 2.05
CA ARG A 304 -26.60 8.52 1.88
C ARG A 304 -26.86 9.30 0.59
N ARG A 305 -27.90 8.93 -0.19
CA ARG A 305 -28.26 9.54 -1.48
C ARG A 305 -27.08 9.66 -2.46
N SER A 306 -26.12 8.73 -2.39
CA SER A 306 -24.91 8.76 -3.20
C SER A 306 -25.06 7.85 -4.42
N ARG A 307 -25.31 8.45 -5.59
CA ARG A 307 -25.36 7.75 -6.88
C ARG A 307 -24.14 6.85 -7.13
N PRO A 308 -22.88 7.28 -6.94
CA PRO A 308 -21.73 6.42 -7.21
C PRO A 308 -21.66 5.20 -6.29
N VAL A 309 -21.98 5.35 -5.00
CA VAL A 309 -21.98 4.21 -4.05
C VAL A 309 -23.08 3.22 -4.40
N ARG A 310 -24.26 3.73 -4.80
CA ARG A 310 -25.38 2.89 -5.27
C ARG A 310 -25.00 2.10 -6.53
N LEU A 311 -24.37 2.76 -7.51
CA LEU A 311 -23.90 2.09 -8.74
C LEU A 311 -22.81 1.05 -8.45
N ALA A 312 -21.90 1.33 -7.52
CA ALA A 312 -20.90 0.35 -7.08
C ALA A 312 -21.55 -0.88 -6.44
N GLY A 313 -22.54 -0.68 -5.55
CA GLY A 313 -23.32 -1.79 -4.96
C GLY A 313 -24.05 -2.62 -6.02
N LEU A 314 -24.72 -1.98 -6.99
CA LEU A 314 -25.36 -2.66 -8.11
C LEU A 314 -24.37 -3.43 -8.98
N GLY A 315 -23.21 -2.83 -9.28
CA GLY A 315 -22.16 -3.47 -10.07
C GLY A 315 -21.59 -4.71 -9.38
N LEU A 316 -21.34 -4.64 -8.07
CA LEU A 316 -20.88 -5.80 -7.29
C LEU A 316 -21.97 -6.87 -7.16
N LEU A 317 -23.23 -6.47 -7.03
CA LEU A 317 -24.35 -7.41 -7.03
C LEU A 317 -24.45 -8.15 -8.37
N ALA A 318 -24.31 -7.43 -9.49
CA ALA A 318 -24.26 -8.02 -10.81
C ALA A 318 -23.06 -8.98 -10.95
N LEU A 319 -21.89 -8.62 -10.43
CA LEU A 319 -20.73 -9.52 -10.41
C LEU A 319 -21.00 -10.80 -9.61
N SER A 320 -21.69 -10.68 -8.47
CA SER A 320 -22.08 -11.83 -7.65
C SER A 320 -23.05 -12.76 -8.40
N VAL A 321 -24.04 -12.18 -9.10
CA VAL A 321 -24.94 -12.93 -9.98
C VAL A 321 -24.15 -13.67 -11.07
N LEU A 322 -23.25 -12.97 -11.76
CA LEU A 322 -22.41 -13.56 -12.81
C LEU A 322 -21.54 -14.70 -12.29
N LYS A 323 -20.96 -14.57 -11.09
CA LYS A 323 -20.20 -15.66 -10.44
C LYS A 323 -21.09 -16.88 -10.20
N VAL A 324 -22.30 -16.68 -9.64
CA VAL A 324 -23.21 -17.79 -9.34
C VAL A 324 -23.55 -18.57 -10.61
N PHE A 325 -24.01 -17.88 -11.66
CA PHE A 325 -24.42 -18.53 -12.90
C PHE A 325 -23.25 -19.04 -13.74
N GLY A 326 -22.11 -18.34 -13.73
CA GLY A 326 -20.95 -18.66 -14.57
C GLY A 326 -20.02 -19.71 -13.97
N TYR A 327 -19.91 -19.79 -12.64
CA TYR A 327 -18.98 -20.69 -11.96
C TYR A 327 -19.70 -21.61 -10.96
N ASP A 328 -20.48 -21.06 -10.02
CA ASP A 328 -21.04 -21.87 -8.93
C ASP A 328 -22.03 -22.93 -9.42
N VAL A 329 -22.75 -22.68 -10.51
CA VAL A 329 -23.63 -23.67 -11.16
C VAL A 329 -22.87 -24.91 -11.64
N PHE A 330 -21.60 -24.78 -12.01
CA PHE A 330 -20.82 -25.91 -12.50
C PHE A 330 -19.92 -26.49 -11.40
N ALA A 331 -19.47 -25.66 -10.48
CA ALA A 331 -18.55 -26.04 -9.41
C ALA A 331 -19.25 -26.65 -8.19
N LEU A 332 -20.48 -26.24 -7.87
CA LEU A 332 -21.17 -26.69 -6.67
C LEU A 332 -21.95 -28.00 -6.85
N GLU A 333 -21.90 -28.83 -5.82
CA GLU A 333 -22.81 -29.96 -5.65
C GLU A 333 -24.27 -29.52 -5.52
N ARG A 334 -25.22 -30.44 -5.78
CA ARG A 334 -26.65 -30.12 -5.94
C ARG A 334 -27.24 -29.31 -4.77
N ALA A 335 -26.97 -29.72 -3.54
CA ALA A 335 -27.52 -29.05 -2.35
C ALA A 335 -26.98 -27.61 -2.21
N PHE A 336 -25.67 -27.41 -2.35
CA PHE A 336 -25.03 -26.10 -2.26
C PHE A 336 -25.46 -25.16 -3.39
N ARG A 337 -25.67 -25.70 -4.60
CA ARG A 337 -26.19 -24.96 -5.75
C ARG A 337 -27.60 -24.42 -5.49
N ILE A 338 -28.48 -25.24 -4.92
CA ILE A 338 -29.83 -24.82 -4.52
C ILE A 338 -29.72 -23.69 -3.47
N GLY A 339 -28.87 -23.87 -2.46
CA GLY A 339 -28.61 -22.86 -1.44
C GLY A 339 -28.11 -21.53 -2.01
N ALA A 340 -27.15 -21.57 -2.95
CA ALA A 340 -26.63 -20.39 -3.63
C ALA A 340 -27.72 -19.63 -4.39
N PHE A 341 -28.59 -20.34 -5.12
CA PHE A 341 -29.71 -19.72 -5.83
C PHE A 341 -30.75 -19.10 -4.91
N ILE A 342 -31.11 -19.80 -3.82
CA ILE A 342 -32.06 -19.28 -2.83
C ILE A 342 -31.47 -18.02 -2.16
N GLY A 343 -30.22 -18.09 -1.69
CA GLY A 343 -29.54 -16.97 -1.05
C GLY A 343 -29.43 -15.75 -1.97
N LEU A 344 -29.01 -15.98 -3.22
CA LEU A 344 -28.96 -14.91 -4.22
C LEU A 344 -30.35 -14.34 -4.51
N GLY A 345 -31.37 -15.19 -4.64
CA GLY A 345 -32.76 -14.77 -4.85
C GLY A 345 -33.28 -13.87 -3.73
N VAL A 346 -33.01 -14.22 -2.47
CA VAL A 346 -33.36 -13.38 -1.31
C VAL A 346 -32.64 -12.04 -1.36
N ILE A 347 -31.34 -12.03 -1.67
CA ILE A 347 -30.55 -10.79 -1.79
C ILE A 347 -31.10 -9.90 -2.92
N LEU A 348 -31.45 -10.47 -4.07
CA LEU A 348 -32.02 -9.73 -5.20
C LEU A 348 -33.41 -9.18 -4.88
N LEU A 349 -34.26 -9.95 -4.21
CA LEU A 349 -35.58 -9.49 -3.76
C LEU A 349 -35.44 -8.35 -2.76
N ALA A 350 -34.53 -8.48 -1.78
CA ALA A 350 -34.25 -7.42 -0.82
C ALA A 350 -33.74 -6.16 -1.52
N ALA A 351 -32.78 -6.29 -2.45
CA ALA A 351 -32.25 -5.19 -3.24
C ALA A 351 -33.35 -4.51 -4.08
N GLY A 352 -34.19 -5.29 -4.76
CA GLY A 352 -35.31 -4.79 -5.55
C GLY A 352 -36.37 -4.07 -4.71
N TYR A 353 -36.76 -4.66 -3.57
CA TYR A 353 -37.67 -4.04 -2.61
C TYR A 353 -37.12 -2.72 -2.09
N LEU A 354 -35.84 -2.68 -1.67
CA LEU A 354 -35.19 -1.45 -1.22
C LEU A 354 -35.19 -0.38 -2.32
N TYR A 355 -34.88 -0.76 -3.55
CA TYR A 355 -34.90 0.17 -4.67
C TYR A 355 -36.29 0.75 -4.92
N GLN A 356 -37.33 -0.09 -4.86
CA GLN A 356 -38.72 0.32 -5.04
C GLN A 356 -39.21 1.20 -3.88
N ARG A 357 -38.92 0.82 -2.64
CA ARG A 357 -39.35 1.53 -1.42
C ARG A 357 -38.79 2.96 -1.37
N TYR A 358 -37.55 3.16 -1.79
CA TYR A 358 -36.88 4.46 -1.80
C TYR A 358 -36.94 5.19 -3.16
N SER A 359 -37.68 4.65 -4.13
CA SER A 359 -37.83 5.21 -5.49
C SER A 359 -38.36 6.66 -5.50
N ARG A 360 -39.27 7.03 -4.58
CA ARG A 360 -39.81 8.39 -4.49
C ARG A 360 -38.73 9.43 -4.15
N THR A 361 -37.86 9.13 -3.18
CA THR A 361 -36.71 9.97 -2.82
C THR A 361 -35.65 10.03 -3.92
N ILE A 362 -35.56 9.00 -4.77
CA ILE A 362 -34.61 8.96 -5.91
C ILE A 362 -35.11 9.81 -7.09
N ARG A 363 -36.43 9.84 -7.35
CA ARG A 363 -37.03 10.67 -8.42
C ARG A 363 -36.88 12.16 -8.17
N GLU A 364 -37.02 12.61 -6.93
CA GLU A 364 -36.83 14.03 -6.56
C GLU A 364 -35.40 14.52 -6.83
N VAL A 365 -34.39 13.66 -6.69
CA VAL A 365 -32.97 14.01 -6.95
C VAL A 365 -32.64 14.01 -8.44
N LEU A 366 -33.24 13.11 -9.22
CA LEU A 366 -33.03 13.03 -10.69
C LEU A 366 -33.70 14.16 -11.47
N LEU A 367 -34.68 14.84 -10.87
CA LEU A 367 -35.39 15.98 -11.46
C LEU A 367 -34.90 17.34 -10.90
N ALA A 368 -33.88 17.32 -10.03
CA ALA A 368 -33.27 18.51 -9.42
C ALA A 368 -31.88 18.86 -9.99
N GLU A 369 -31.37 18.07 -10.95
CA GLU A 369 -30.35 18.49 -11.92
C GLU A 369 -31.06 18.99 -13.19
#